data_AF-A0A2B7ZSG9-F1
#
_entry.id   AF-A0A2B7ZSG9-F1
#
_cell.length_a   1.000
_cell.length_b   1.000
_cell.length_c   1.000
_cell.angle_alpha   90.00
_cell.angle_beta   90.00
_cell.angle_gamma   90.00
#
_symmetry.space_group_name_H-M   'P 1'
#
loop_
_entity.id
_entity.type
_entity.pdbx_description
1 polymer ?
#
loop_
_entity_poly.entity_id
_entity_poly.type
_entity_poly.pdbx_seq_one_letter_code
_entity_poly.pdbx_strand_id
1 'polypeptide(L)' 'MVGIGGGVPNTNQDIRLEDIVVSKPTGTFGGVIQYDYGKTVCDGKLQQTGMLNQPSQVLLNVIARLQRDEILHWRCQM' A
#
# COMPACT_ATOMS: atom_id res chain seq x y z
N MET A 1 -10.52 -6.49 1.23
CA MET A 1 -10.33 -7.09 -0.12
C MET A 1 -9.09 -7.97 -0.05
N VAL A 2 -9.07 -9.08 -0.79
CA VAL A 2 -7.88 -9.88 -1.09
C VAL A 2 -7.85 -10.15 -2.59
N GLY A 3 -6.67 -10.29 -3.18
CA GLY A 3 -6.51 -10.51 -4.62
C GLY A 3 -5.06 -10.62 -5.03
N ILE A 4 -4.83 -10.79 -6.33
CA ILE A 4 -3.50 -10.79 -6.96
C ILE A 4 -3.37 -9.57 -7.87
N GLY A 5 -2.15 -9.07 -8.05
CA GLY A 5 -1.86 -7.92 -8.91
C GLY A 5 -0.41 -7.91 -9.37
N GLY A 6 -0.11 -7.08 -10.37
CA GLY A 6 1.26 -6.83 -10.81
C GLY A 6 1.91 -5.71 -9.99
N GLY A 7 3.19 -5.86 -9.67
CA GLY A 7 4.01 -4.82 -9.06
C GLY A 7 4.63 -3.89 -10.11
N VAL A 8 4.94 -2.65 -9.71
CA VAL A 8 5.74 -1.70 -10.50
C VAL A 8 7.04 -1.43 -9.74
N PRO A 9 8.04 -2.33 -9.83
CA PRO A 9 9.29 -2.20 -9.08
C PRO A 9 10.08 -0.97 -9.53
N ASN A 10 10.82 -0.37 -8.60
CA ASN A 10 11.76 0.72 -8.89
C ASN A 10 12.98 0.65 -7.94
N THR A 11 14.00 1.50 -8.14
CA THR A 11 15.24 1.47 -7.35
C THR A 11 15.05 1.71 -5.85
N ASN A 12 13.95 2.35 -5.44
CA ASN A 12 13.66 2.68 -4.05
C ASN A 12 12.70 1.69 -3.40
N GLN A 13 12.06 0.82 -4.19
CA GLN A 13 11.10 -0.18 -3.71
C GLN A 13 11.37 -1.53 -4.37
N ASP A 14 11.96 -2.42 -3.59
CA ASP A 14 12.23 -3.80 -3.97
C ASP A 14 10.93 -4.61 -3.90
N ILE A 15 10.17 -4.61 -5.00
CA ILE A 15 8.94 -5.39 -5.16
C ILE A 15 9.27 -6.60 -6.01
N ARG A 16 9.10 -7.80 -5.46
CA ARG A 16 9.40 -9.07 -6.09
C ARG A 16 8.14 -9.91 -6.28
N LEU A 17 8.23 -10.91 -7.16
CA LEU A 17 7.21 -11.94 -7.23
C LEU A 17 7.12 -12.65 -5.89
N GLU A 18 5.91 -13.10 -5.54
CA GLU A 18 5.59 -13.79 -4.28
C GLU A 18 5.54 -12.88 -3.03
N ASP A 19 5.82 -11.58 -3.18
CA ASP A 19 5.60 -10.62 -2.10
C ASP A 19 4.12 -10.48 -1.75
N ILE A 20 3.84 -10.41 -0.46
CA ILE A 20 2.50 -10.12 0.07
C ILE A 20 2.44 -8.64 0.41
N VAL A 21 1.56 -7.91 -0.30
CA VAL A 21 1.32 -6.50 -0.03
C VAL A 21 0.09 -6.34 0.87
N VAL A 22 0.27 -5.64 1.99
CA VAL A 22 -0.84 -5.24 2.86
C VAL A 22 -0.99 -3.73 2.80
N SER A 23 -2.20 -3.25 2.50
CA SER A 23 -2.45 -1.82 2.41
C SER A 23 -2.26 -1.14 3.77
N LYS A 24 -1.71 0.09 3.78
CA LYS A 24 -1.56 0.90 4.99
C LYS A 24 -2.38 2.18 4.84
N PRO A 25 -3.40 2.41 5.68
CA PRO A 25 -4.15 3.65 5.67
C PRO A 25 -3.24 4.86 5.96
N THR A 26 -3.45 5.96 5.24
CA THR A 26 -2.68 7.21 5.40
C THR A 26 -3.62 8.41 5.18
N GLY A 27 -3.69 9.32 6.15
CA GLY A 27 -4.59 10.47 6.07
C GLY A 27 -6.04 10.04 5.89
N THR A 28 -6.69 10.53 4.83
CA THR A 28 -8.05 10.13 4.46
C THR A 28 -8.11 8.82 3.67
N PHE A 29 -6.97 8.25 3.26
CA PHE A 29 -6.90 7.04 2.43
C PHE A 29 -6.90 5.75 3.25
N GLY A 30 -7.79 4.82 2.91
CA GLY A 30 -7.92 3.46 3.48
C GLY A 30 -6.85 2.48 2.99
N GLY A 31 -5.88 2.96 2.20
CA GLY A 31 -4.73 2.21 1.73
C GLY A 31 -4.89 1.56 0.35
N VAL A 32 -6.10 1.54 -0.24
CA VAL A 32 -6.32 1.17 -1.64
C VAL A 32 -7.21 2.22 -2.30
N ILE A 33 -6.72 2.79 -3.40
CA ILE A 33 -7.45 3.75 -4.22
C ILE A 33 -7.94 3.01 -5.47
N GLN A 34 -9.25 3.04 -5.71
CA GLN A 34 -9.79 2.44 -6.92
C GLN A 34 -9.62 3.41 -8.09
N TYR A 35 -8.84 2.96 -9.08
CA TYR A 35 -8.73 3.64 -10.36
C TYR A 35 -9.62 2.95 -11.40
N ASP A 36 -10.42 3.74 -12.09
CA ASP A 36 -11.28 3.30 -13.18
C ASP A 36 -10.92 4.12 -14.43
N TYR A 37 -10.25 3.48 -15.38
CA TYR A 37 -9.80 4.13 -16.61
C TYR A 37 -10.97 4.67 -17.45
N GLY A 38 -12.16 4.04 -17.35
CA GLY A 38 -13.38 4.50 -18.02
C GLY A 38 -13.96 5.81 -17.47
N LYS A 39 -13.46 6.30 -16.33
CA LYS A 39 -13.82 7.57 -15.70
C LYS A 39 -12.67 8.59 -15.72
N THR A 40 -11.82 8.50 -16.74
CA THR A 40 -10.78 9.50 -16.95
C THR A 40 -11.43 10.83 -17.33
N VAL A 41 -11.27 11.85 -16.48
CA VAL A 41 -11.73 13.21 -16.76
C VAL A 41 -10.95 13.73 -17.97
N CYS A 42 -11.59 14.54 -18.81
CA CYS A 42 -10.89 15.33 -19.83
C CYS A 42 -9.63 15.96 -19.20
N ASP A 43 -8.48 15.88 -19.89
CA ASP A 43 -7.08 16.15 -19.41
C ASP A 43 -6.29 14.97 -18.83
N GLY A 44 -6.79 13.72 -18.82
CA GLY A 44 -5.99 12.59 -18.35
C GLY A 44 -5.76 12.59 -16.84
N LYS A 45 -6.52 13.40 -16.10
CA LYS A 45 -6.47 13.45 -14.64
C LYS A 45 -7.20 12.25 -14.06
N LEU A 46 -6.54 11.56 -13.13
CA LEU A 46 -7.13 10.44 -12.41
C LEU A 46 -8.20 10.98 -11.46
N GLN A 47 -9.45 10.55 -11.64
CA GLN A 47 -10.49 10.79 -10.65
C GLN A 47 -10.53 9.60 -9.70
N GLN A 48 -10.34 9.86 -8.40
CA GLN A 48 -10.62 8.86 -7.40
C GLN A 48 -12.13 8.56 -7.42
N THR A 49 -12.47 7.33 -7.75
CA THR A 49 -13.88 6.90 -7.85
C THR A 49 -14.43 6.36 -6.54
N GLY A 50 -13.53 5.99 -5.63
CA GLY A 50 -13.85 5.46 -4.32
C GLY A 50 -12.62 5.00 -3.57
N MET A 51 -12.87 4.32 -2.46
CA MET A 51 -11.86 3.81 -1.56
C MET A 51 -12.40 2.54 -0.93
N LEU A 52 -11.52 1.54 -0.79
CA LEU A 52 -11.88 0.32 -0.07
C LEU A 52 -11.67 0.50 1.44
N ASN A 53 -12.41 -0.29 2.21
CA ASN A 53 -12.21 -0.38 3.65
C ASN A 53 -10.75 -0.68 3.98
N GLN A 54 -10.26 -0.06 5.05
CA GLN A 54 -8.95 -0.35 5.61
C GLN A 54 -8.84 -1.81 6.08
N PRO A 55 -7.62 -2.36 6.17
CA PRO A 55 -7.40 -3.66 6.79
C PRO A 55 -7.85 -3.69 8.25
N SER A 56 -8.09 -4.90 8.77
CA SER A 56 -8.47 -5.08 10.17
C SER A 56 -7.39 -4.57 11.13
N GLN A 57 -7.80 -4.18 12.33
CA GLN A 57 -6.89 -3.68 13.36
C GLN A 57 -5.76 -4.67 13.68
N VAL A 58 -6.03 -5.97 13.56
CA VAL A 58 -5.02 -7.03 13.76
C VAL A 58 -3.86 -6.87 12.77
N LEU A 59 -4.16 -6.69 11.47
CA LEU A 59 -3.13 -6.49 10.45
C LEU A 59 -2.39 -5.18 10.63
N LEU A 60 -3.11 -4.09 10.98
CA LEU A 60 -2.50 -2.80 11.24
C LEU A 60 -1.53 -2.86 12.42
N ASN A 61 -1.86 -3.60 13.48
CA ASN A 61 -0.97 -3.80 14.62
C ASN A 61 0.29 -4.59 14.24
N VAL A 62 0.18 -5.58 13.35
CA VAL A 62 1.33 -6.33 12.83
C VAL A 62 2.23 -5.43 12.00
N ILE A 63 1.68 -4.63 11.07
CA ILE A 63 2.44 -3.65 10.28
C ILE A 63 3.20 -2.68 11.21
N ALA A 64 2.53 -2.15 12.23
CA ALA A 64 3.15 -1.22 13.17
C ALA A 64 4.29 -1.86 13.97
N ARG A 65 4.22 -3.16 14.26
CA ARG A 65 5.32 -3.91 14.90
C ARG A 65 6.49 -4.10 13.94
N LEU A 66 6.23 -4.60 12.74
CA LEU A 66 7.28 -4.83 11.73
C LEU A 66 8.04 -3.53 11.40
N GLN A 67 7.33 -2.41 11.27
CA GLN A 67 7.96 -1.10 11.02
C GLN A 67 8.85 -0.65 12.17
N ARG A 68 8.47 -0.93 13.43
CA ARG A 68 9.34 -0.65 14.58
C ARG A 68 10.56 -1.56 14.57
N ASP A 69 10.38 -2.84 14.31
CA ASP A 69 11.45 -3.83 14.35
C ASP A 69 12.48 -3.60 13.23
N GLU A 70 12.02 -3.23 12.03
CA GLU A 70 12.88 -2.82 10.91
C GLU A 70 13.73 -1.59 11.28
N ILE A 71 13.10 -0.57 11.87
CA ILE A 71 13.80 0.64 12.36
C ILE A 71 14.82 0.28 13.46
N LEU A 72 14.49 -0.68 14.33
CA LEU A 72 15.41 -1.13 15.39
C LEU A 72 16.58 -1.94 14.84
N HIS A 73 16.35 -2.78 13.82
CA HIS A 73 17.39 -3.58 13.18
C HIS A 73 18.45 -2.68 12.52
N TRP A 74 18.03 -1.66 11.76
CA TRP A 74 18.93 -0.71 11.13
C TRP A 74 19.68 0.19 12.12
N ARG A 75 19.10 0.49 13.29
CA ARG A 75 19.75 1.33 14.31
C ARG A 75 20.82 0.60 15.13
N CYS A 76 20.84 -0.73 15.11
CA CYS A 76 21.80 -1.53 15.89
C CYS A 76 23.02 -1.98 15.06
N GLN A 77 23.03 -1.71 13.75
CA GLN A 77 24.13 -2.03 12.82
C GLN A 77 24.97 -0.81 12.38
N MET A 78 24.66 0.38 12.89
CA MET A 78 25.53 1.58 12.81
C MET A 78 26.18 1.84 14.18
#